data_AF-A0A7J2K0B5-F1
#
_entry.id   AF-A0A7J2K0B5-F1
#
_cell.length_a   1.000
_cell.length_b   1.000
_cell.length_c   1.000
_cell.angle_alpha   90.00
_cell.angle_beta   90.00
_cell.angle_gamma   90.00
#
_symmetry.space_group_name_H-M   'P 1'
#
loop_
_entity.id
_entity.type
_entity.pdbx_description
1 polymer ?
#
loop_
_entity_poly.entity_id
_entity_poly.type
_entity_poly.pdbx_seq_one_letter_code
_entity_poly.pdbx_strand_id
1 'polypeptide(L)' 'MGERVMSALKLVHAPKREELVPGLRLAEYLRRLGVLDMVREGKLIALLNGRSVGAKELENVVLRERDAITILRPVVGG' A
#
# COMPACT_ATOMS: atom_id res chain seq x y z
N MET A 1 2.20 -15.00 -29.91
CA MET A 1 3.34 -14.73 -29.02
C MET A 1 2.83 -13.74 -27.97
N GLY A 2 2.33 -14.23 -26.84
CA GLY A 2 1.72 -13.36 -25.82
C GLY A 2 2.80 -12.83 -24.90
N GLU A 3 3.21 -11.58 -25.08
CA GLU A 3 4.08 -10.89 -24.14
C GLU A 3 3.35 -10.78 -22.80
N ARG A 4 3.76 -11.64 -21.84
CA ARG A 4 3.43 -11.42 -20.44
C ARG A 4 4.24 -10.20 -20.01
N VAL A 5 3.59 -9.05 -19.98
CA VAL A 5 4.12 -7.84 -19.34
C VAL A 5 4.38 -8.19 -17.87
N MET A 6 5.62 -8.55 -17.55
CA MET A 6 6.11 -8.73 -16.19
C MET A 6 6.22 -7.35 -15.56
N SER A 7 5.11 -6.83 -15.04
CA SER A 7 5.11 -5.58 -14.26
C SER A 7 6.01 -5.75 -13.04
N ALA A 8 7.20 -5.16 -13.08
CA ALA A 8 8.12 -5.15 -11.93
C ALA A 8 7.59 -4.18 -10.87
N LEU A 9 7.51 -4.61 -9.62
CA LEU A 9 7.09 -3.75 -8.50
C LEU A 9 8.33 -3.22 -7.78
N LYS A 10 8.43 -1.90 -7.60
CA LYS A 10 9.51 -1.27 -6.82
C LYS A 10 9.00 -0.95 -5.42
N LEU A 11 9.68 -1.44 -4.40
CA LEU A 11 9.38 -1.14 -3.00
C LEU A 11 9.65 0.35 -2.72
N VAL A 12 8.61 1.08 -2.30
CA VAL A 12 8.72 2.50 -1.91
C VAL A 12 8.87 2.62 -0.41
N HIS A 13 8.14 1.78 0.33
CA HIS A 13 8.18 1.76 1.78
C HIS A 13 7.95 0.33 2.27
N ALA A 14 8.91 -0.16 3.05
CA ALA A 14 8.72 -1.29 3.95
C ALA A 14 8.92 -0.76 5.38
N PRO A 15 7.99 -1.02 6.30
CA PRO A 15 8.10 -0.53 7.64
C PRO A 15 9.21 -1.32 8.31
N LYS A 16 10.30 -0.63 8.68
CA LYS A 16 11.23 -1.14 9.68
C LYS A 16 10.53 -1.04 11.03
N ARG A 17 9.59 -1.96 11.32
CA ARG A 17 8.88 -2.04 12.61
C ARG A 17 8.41 -0.66 13.12
N GLU A 18 7.69 0.10 12.30
CA GLU A 18 6.91 1.21 12.89
C GLU A 18 5.81 0.57 13.74
N GLU A 19 5.79 0.88 15.04
CA GLU A 19 4.69 0.49 15.92
C GLU A 19 3.41 1.11 15.38
N LEU A 20 2.60 0.29 14.70
CA LEU A 20 1.29 0.72 14.25
C LEU A 20 0.46 1.02 15.49
N VAL A 21 -0.10 2.23 15.54
CA VAL A 21 -1.06 2.61 16.59
C VAL A 21 -2.34 1.77 16.38
N PRO A 22 -2.68 0.85 17.30
CA PRO A 22 -3.88 0.04 17.14
C PRO A 22 -5.13 0.93 17.09
N GLY A 23 -6.06 0.61 16.19
CA GLY A 23 -7.26 1.42 16.00
C GLY A 23 -7.12 2.58 15.01
N LEU A 24 -5.90 2.85 14.51
CA LEU A 24 -5.69 3.82 13.43
C LEU A 24 -6.28 3.28 12.12
N ARG A 25 -6.94 4.14 11.34
CA ARG A 25 -7.41 3.76 9.99
C ARG A 25 -6.25 3.74 9.01
N LEU A 26 -6.26 2.78 8.07
CA LEU A 26 -5.22 2.69 7.03
C LEU A 26 -5.17 3.96 6.17
N ALA A 27 -6.33 4.53 5.82
CA ALA A 27 -6.40 5.81 5.10
C ALA A 27 -5.66 6.95 5.85
N GLU A 28 -5.83 7.03 7.17
CA GLU A 28 -5.17 8.05 8.00
C GLU A 28 -3.66 7.80 8.11
N TYR A 29 -3.23 6.53 8.21
CA TYR A 29 -1.82 6.17 8.15
C TYR A 29 -1.17 6.62 6.82
N LEU A 30 -1.80 6.28 5.69
CA LEU A 30 -1.32 6.68 4.36
C LEU A 30 -1.36 8.20 4.15
N ARG A 31 -2.31 8.89 4.78
CA ARG A 31 -2.41 10.35 4.77
C ARG A 31 -1.22 10.99 5.48
N ARG A 32 -0.84 10.46 6.66
CA ARG A 32 0.34 10.92 7.41
C ARG A 32 1.64 10.70 6.66
N LEU A 33 1.72 9.62 5.87
CA LEU A 33 2.83 9.35 4.98
C LEU A 33 2.80 10.20 3.69
N GLY A 34 1.74 10.97 3.43
CA GLY A 34 1.61 11.80 2.24
C GLY A 34 1.39 11.02 0.93
N VAL A 35 0.94 9.77 1.01
CA VAL A 35 0.81 8.86 -0.15
C VAL A 35 -0.63 8.41 -0.45
N LEU A 36 -1.61 8.81 0.38
CA LEU A 36 -3.01 8.38 0.25
C LEU A 36 -3.56 8.62 -1.17
N ASP A 37 -3.38 9.80 -1.73
CA ASP A 37 -3.92 10.13 -3.05
C ASP A 37 -3.23 9.33 -4.15
N MET A 38 -1.92 9.08 -4.04
CA MET A 38 -1.20 8.23 -4.98
C MET A 38 -1.70 6.78 -4.95
N VAL A 39 -2.09 6.26 -3.79
CA VAL A 39 -2.70 4.94 -3.67
C VAL A 39 -4.12 4.92 -4.27
N ARG A 40 -4.92 5.97 -4.03
CA ARG A 40 -6.27 6.11 -4.61
C ARG A 40 -6.24 6.21 -6.14
N GLU A 41 -5.25 6.89 -6.69
CA GLU A 41 -5.03 7.03 -8.13
C GLU A 41 -4.38 5.78 -8.77
N GLY A 42 -4.05 4.75 -7.99
CA GLY A 42 -3.39 3.54 -8.48
C GLY A 42 -1.91 3.72 -8.87
N LYS A 43 -1.32 4.89 -8.58
CA LYS A 43 0.11 5.18 -8.78
C LYS A 43 0.99 4.47 -7.76
N LEU A 44 0.43 4.13 -6.60
CA LEU A 44 1.04 3.28 -5.58
C LEU A 44 0.06 2.17 -5.19
N ILE A 45 0.61 1.04 -4.75
CA ILE A 45 -0.14 -0.11 -4.26
C ILE A 45 0.15 -0.25 -2.78
N ALA A 46 -0.88 -0.16 -1.95
CA ALA A 46 -0.79 -0.49 -0.53
C ALA A 46 -1.12 -1.98 -0.32
N LEU A 47 -0.21 -2.70 0.35
CA LEU A 47 -0.42 -4.06 0.82
C LEU A 47 -0.58 -4.06 2.33
N LEU A 48 -1.65 -4.69 2.82
CA LEU A 48 -1.83 -5.02 4.24
C LEU A 48 -1.60 -6.52 4.40
N ASN A 49 -0.60 -6.90 5.20
CA ASN A 49 -0.22 -8.30 5.42
C ASN A 49 0.02 -9.07 4.10
N GLY A 50 0.63 -8.38 3.12
CA GLY A 50 0.90 -8.92 1.79
C GLY A 50 -0.28 -8.93 0.81
N ARG A 51 -1.48 -8.47 1.21
CA ARG A 51 -2.66 -8.38 0.33
C ARG A 51 -2.92 -6.96 -0.10
N SER A 52 -3.19 -6.74 -1.39
CA SER A 52 -3.56 -5.42 -1.91
C SER A 52 -4.86 -4.95 -1.29
N VAL A 53 -4.88 -3.70 -0.83
CA VAL A 53 -6.08 -3.03 -0.35
C VAL A 53 -6.59 -2.08 -1.43
N GLY A 54 -7.83 -2.27 -1.88
CA GLY A 54 -8.44 -1.40 -2.88
C GLY A 54 -8.80 -0.03 -2.31
N ALA A 55 -8.95 0.98 -3.18
CA ALA A 55 -9.25 2.36 -2.78
C ALA A 55 -10.53 2.48 -1.91
N LYS A 56 -11.56 1.67 -2.20
CA LYS A 56 -12.81 1.63 -1.41
C LYS A 56 -12.64 0.98 -0.03
N GLU A 57 -11.63 0.13 0.13
CA GLU A 57 -11.37 -0.59 1.38
C GLU A 57 -10.51 0.24 2.34
N LEU A 58 -9.68 1.16 1.83
CA LEU A 58 -8.79 2.01 2.63
C LEU A 58 -9.47 2.72 3.80
N GLU A 59 -10.69 3.22 3.58
CA GLU A 59 -11.47 3.94 4.59
C GLU A 59 -11.99 3.01 5.70
N ASN A 60 -12.20 1.73 5.38
CA ASN A 60 -12.83 0.75 6.28
C ASN A 60 -11.82 -0.11 7.04
N VAL A 61 -10.56 -0.12 6.62
CA VAL A 61 -9.50 -0.88 7.27
C VAL A 61 -9.03 -0.18 8.54
N VAL A 62 -9.16 -0.88 9.66
CA VAL A 62 -8.62 -0.50 10.96
C VAL A 62 -7.39 -1.36 11.24
N LEU A 63 -6.27 -0.70 11.50
CA LEU A 63 -4.98 -1.32 11.74
C LEU A 63 -4.92 -1.98 13.12
N ARG A 64 -4.28 -3.15 13.15
CA ARG A 64 -3.99 -3.94 14.35
C ARG A 64 -2.50 -3.88 14.65
N GLU A 65 -2.15 -4.16 15.90
CA GLU A 65 -0.77 -4.11 16.42
C GLU A 65 0.23 -4.95 15.61
N ARG A 66 -0.23 -6.03 14.96
CA ARG A 66 0.61 -6.96 14.19
C ARG A 66 0.49 -6.79 12.68
N ASP A 67 -0.26 -5.81 12.21
CA ASP A 67 -0.39 -5.59 10.78
C ASP A 67 0.94 -5.11 10.18
N ALA A 68 1.22 -5.52 8.95
CA ALA A 68 2.35 -5.05 8.18
C ALA A 68 1.85 -4.33 6.92
N ILE A 69 2.26 -3.08 6.74
CA ILE A 69 1.83 -2.25 5.61
C ILE A 69 3.01 -2.08 4.66
N THR A 70 2.90 -2.56 3.42
CA THR A 70 3.94 -2.38 2.39
C THR A 70 3.41 -1.47 1.29
N ILE A 71 4.19 -0.48 0.85
CA ILE A 71 3.81 0.38 -0.27
C ILE A 71 4.74 0.13 -1.44
N LEU A 72 4.14 -0.21 -2.58
CA LEU A 72 4.83 -0.52 -3.83
C LEU A 72 4.51 0.54 -4.89
N ARG A 73 5.47 0.84 -5.76
CA ARG A 73 5.27 1.60 -6.99
C ARG A 73 5.26 0.62 -8.16
N PRO A 74 4.22 0.61 -9.00
CA PRO A 74 4.24 -0.12 -10.26
C PRO A 74 5.35 0.46 -11.14
N VAL A 75 6.24 -0.39 -11.66
CA VAL A 75 7.14 -0.03 -12.75
C VAL A 75 6.51 -0.58 -14.02
N VAL A 76 5.84 0.30 -14.76
CA VAL A 76 5.44 0.00 -16.14
C VAL A 76 6.69 0.10 -17.01
N GLY A 77 7.16 -1.05 -17.50
CA GLY A 77 8.19 -1.09 -18.54
C GLY A 77 7.61 -0.58 -19.85
N GLY A 78 8.28 0.40 -20.46
CA GLY A 78 8.04 0.80 -21.85
C GLY A 78 8.86 -0.04 -22.81
#